data_AF-A0A3D4SZP8-F1
#
_entry.id   AF-A0A3D4SZP8-F1
#
_cell.length_a   1.000
_cell.length_b   1.000
_cell.length_c   1.000
_cell.angle_alpha   90.00
_cell.angle_beta   90.00
_cell.angle_gamma   90.00
#
_symmetry.space_group_name_H-M   'P 1'
#
loop_
_entity.id
_entity.type
_entity.pdbx_description
1 polymer ?
#
loop_
_entity_poly.entity_id
_entity_poly.type
_entity_poly.pdbx_seq_one_letter_code
_entity_poly.pdbx_strand_id
1 'polypeptide(L)'
;DAADAADTARPTQYVDTGVLRRLRAATLAKARGSLEPVSRQTYAAFLESWHGLGDGEPEDLATVIEQLAGVPLPASAWETVVLPARIPAYRPADLDDLIAAGEVVVVGAGAVSPTDPLVMLLPADLAPLLVGAGPEADGAAVGPVAQLVRDRVAGGGAFLAAEIGRSMGEGTGGADPAAGVSHDAVDAAVRELFDAGVLMPDSFAAVRARLAGTGITDTVGSRGGAGAAGKGAHKAPRRNRGRGSAARLRMGRTTFAQTVKSEEVRARRAAMNAHAGVPGRWSLVPAPGGAVTDRAIARGEAWLDRYAVVTRGSVMAEHAEGGFAAAYRMLTAWEDNGTVLRGYIIDGLGGAQFASREVIDRLRQLEEEPPAAEAGDPVVLAAADPANPFGAAVPWPETGDGGSPEQPDRPDQQGHATRQTQPTRAAGALVVIRDGVLLAHLTRGGRQVQLFSRPNLTGEPGTPDPADVAAVVGRLRSLVQDGRLSPVAVEKVNGTDVMSLPPAVRRAWTEAGARFTPKGLVVR
;
A
#
# COMPACT_ATOMS: atom_id res chain seq x y z
N ASP A 1 -37.48 -26.05 37.53
CA ASP A 1 -37.01 -24.84 38.23
C ASP A 1 -36.22 -25.20 39.47
N ALA A 2 -35.09 -24.51 39.66
CA ALA A 2 -34.10 -24.62 40.75
C ALA A 2 -32.89 -25.55 40.54
N ALA A 3 -32.21 -25.44 39.38
CA ALA A 3 -30.86 -26.01 39.20
C ALA A 3 -29.88 -25.02 38.53
N ASP A 4 -30.12 -23.70 38.66
CA ASP A 4 -29.29 -22.68 38.02
C ASP A 4 -29.17 -21.44 38.94
N ALA A 5 -28.30 -21.53 39.94
CA ALA A 5 -27.79 -20.39 40.74
C ALA A 5 -26.76 -20.88 41.77
N ALA A 6 -25.58 -21.31 41.31
CA ALA A 6 -24.40 -21.46 42.16
C ALA A 6 -23.19 -20.91 41.41
N ASP A 7 -23.24 -19.61 41.10
CA ASP A 7 -22.05 -18.82 40.82
C ASP A 7 -21.17 -18.86 42.07
N THR A 8 -20.19 -19.77 42.04
CA THR A 8 -19.26 -19.99 43.14
C THR A 8 -18.30 -18.83 43.15
N ALA A 9 -18.62 -17.81 43.96
CA ALA A 9 -17.70 -16.74 44.32
C ALA A 9 -16.41 -17.36 44.88
N ARG A 10 -15.39 -17.51 44.02
CA ARG A 10 -14.09 -18.03 44.42
C ARG A 10 -13.54 -17.12 45.53
N PRO A 11 -13.04 -17.68 46.64
CA PRO A 11 -12.50 -16.86 47.72
C PRO A 11 -11.37 -15.98 47.19
N THR A 12 -11.34 -14.70 47.59
CA THR A 12 -10.26 -13.78 47.26
C THR A 12 -8.93 -14.36 47.74
N GLN A 13 -8.01 -14.61 46.80
CA GLN A 13 -6.69 -15.13 47.09
C GLN A 13 -5.67 -13.99 47.10
N TYR A 14 -4.82 -13.97 48.11
CA TYR A 14 -3.71 -13.02 48.22
C TYR A 14 -2.41 -13.75 47.91
N VAL A 15 -1.55 -13.12 47.11
CA VAL A 15 -0.23 -13.65 46.76
C VAL A 15 0.80 -12.54 46.91
N ASP A 16 1.98 -12.88 47.40
CA ASP A 16 3.11 -11.96 47.41
C ASP A 16 3.50 -11.55 45.98
N THR A 17 3.80 -10.27 45.77
CA THR A 17 4.11 -9.74 44.43
C THR A 17 5.38 -10.36 43.82
N GLY A 18 6.37 -10.73 44.65
CA GLY A 18 7.58 -11.41 44.23
C GLY A 18 7.34 -12.88 43.87
N VAL A 19 6.48 -13.57 44.62
CA VAL A 19 6.01 -14.93 44.28
C VAL A 19 5.22 -14.92 42.97
N LEU A 20 4.28 -13.99 42.80
CA LEU A 20 3.51 -13.84 41.57
C LEU A 20 4.43 -13.58 40.36
N ARG A 21 5.43 -12.70 40.50
CA ARG A 21 6.42 -12.43 39.45
C ARG A 21 7.21 -13.68 39.07
N ARG A 22 7.65 -14.49 40.05
CA ARG A 22 8.37 -15.75 39.80
C ARG A 22 7.50 -16.81 39.12
N LEU A 23 6.27 -17.00 39.60
CA LEU A 23 5.31 -17.93 38.99
C LEU A 23 5.02 -17.53 37.54
N ARG A 24 4.78 -16.24 37.28
CA ARG A 24 4.56 -15.71 35.94
C ARG A 24 5.77 -15.95 35.03
N ALA A 25 6.97 -15.62 35.49
CA ALA A 25 8.20 -15.83 34.74
C ALA A 25 8.44 -17.31 34.40
N ALA A 26 8.18 -18.22 35.34
CA ALA A 26 8.30 -19.66 35.12
C ALA A 26 7.24 -20.19 34.12
N THR A 27 6.00 -19.73 34.24
CA THR A 27 4.91 -20.08 33.32
C THR A 27 5.19 -19.58 31.91
N LEU A 28 5.65 -18.34 31.77
CA LEU A 28 6.07 -17.78 30.48
C LEU A 28 7.26 -18.57 29.91
N ALA A 29 8.29 -18.84 30.71
CA ALA A 29 9.44 -19.64 30.26
C ALA A 29 9.03 -21.04 29.75
N LYS A 30 8.10 -21.70 30.46
CA LYS A 30 7.52 -22.97 30.01
C LYS A 30 6.75 -22.81 28.69
N ALA A 31 5.93 -21.77 28.57
CA ALA A 31 5.18 -21.49 27.35
C ALA A 31 6.10 -21.21 26.15
N ARG A 32 7.19 -20.46 26.35
CA ARG A 32 8.22 -20.21 25.32
C ARG A 32 8.93 -21.49 24.91
N GLY A 33 9.28 -22.34 25.87
CA GLY A 33 9.97 -23.62 25.62
C GLY A 33 9.11 -24.67 24.91
N SER A 34 7.78 -24.51 24.91
CA SER A 34 6.85 -25.37 24.17
C SER A 34 6.52 -24.87 22.76
N LEU A 35 7.08 -23.73 22.34
CA LEU A 35 6.89 -23.22 20.98
C LEU A 35 7.72 -24.05 20.00
N GLU A 36 7.04 -24.70 19.08
CA GLU A 36 7.64 -25.36 17.92
C GLU A 36 7.56 -24.38 16.75
N PRO A 37 8.70 -23.98 16.15
CA PRO A 37 8.70 -23.04 15.04
C PRO A 37 8.06 -23.65 13.78
N VAL A 38 7.30 -22.83 13.04
CA VAL A 38 6.79 -23.19 11.71
C VAL A 38 7.77 -22.78 10.61
N SER A 39 7.63 -23.38 9.43
CA SER A 39 8.47 -23.03 8.29
C SER A 39 8.19 -21.61 7.79
N ARG A 40 9.19 -21.01 7.12
CA ARG A 40 9.04 -19.69 6.47
C ARG A 40 7.96 -19.68 5.39
N GLN A 41 7.80 -20.80 4.69
CA GLN A 41 6.76 -20.98 3.68
C GLN A 41 5.37 -20.99 4.34
N THR A 42 5.19 -21.71 5.44
CA THR A 42 3.93 -21.73 6.19
C THR A 42 3.54 -20.35 6.70
N TYR A 43 4.49 -19.59 7.25
CA TYR A 43 4.23 -18.21 7.64
C TYR A 43 3.82 -17.33 6.44
N ALA A 44 4.45 -17.50 5.29
CA ALA A 44 4.09 -16.77 4.07
C ALA A 44 2.68 -17.13 3.58
N ALA A 45 2.33 -18.42 3.51
CA ALA A 45 0.99 -18.87 3.16
C ALA A 45 -0.06 -18.41 4.18
N PHE A 46 0.29 -18.44 5.46
CA PHE A 46 -0.57 -17.92 6.52
C PHE A 46 -0.87 -16.43 6.32
N LEU A 47 0.13 -15.61 5.98
CA LEU A 47 -0.07 -14.18 5.71
C LEU A 47 -1.01 -13.93 4.51
N GLU A 48 -0.94 -14.76 3.47
CA GLU A 48 -1.89 -14.67 2.34
C GLU A 48 -3.33 -14.85 2.84
N SER A 49 -3.58 -15.87 3.67
CA SER A 49 -4.90 -16.11 4.27
C SER A 49 -5.30 -15.06 5.32
N TRP A 50 -4.33 -14.56 6.09
CA TRP A 50 -4.52 -13.57 7.15
C TRP A 50 -4.97 -12.22 6.58
N HIS A 51 -4.49 -11.88 5.38
CA HIS A 51 -4.91 -10.71 4.64
C HIS A 51 -6.13 -10.95 3.72
N GLY A 52 -6.69 -12.15 3.70
CA GLY A 52 -7.84 -12.49 2.86
C GLY A 52 -7.58 -12.28 1.36
N LEU A 53 -6.37 -12.58 0.88
CA LEU A 53 -6.01 -12.36 -0.52
C LEU A 53 -6.89 -13.20 -1.44
N GLY A 54 -7.67 -12.55 -2.31
CA GLY A 54 -8.54 -13.17 -3.30
C GLY A 54 -9.97 -13.47 -2.83
N ASP A 55 -10.26 -13.32 -1.53
CA ASP A 55 -11.53 -13.77 -0.93
C ASP A 55 -12.45 -12.64 -0.45
N GLY A 56 -11.97 -11.39 -0.45
CA GLY A 56 -12.72 -10.25 0.08
C GLY A 56 -13.84 -9.75 -0.83
N GLU A 57 -14.96 -9.39 -0.23
CA GLU A 57 -16.09 -8.74 -0.89
C GLU A 57 -15.99 -7.21 -0.78
N PRO A 58 -16.70 -6.43 -1.62
CA PRO A 58 -16.67 -4.97 -1.56
C PRO A 58 -17.01 -4.39 -0.17
N GLU A 59 -17.86 -5.07 0.59
CA GLU A 59 -18.25 -4.70 1.96
C GLU A 59 -17.09 -4.81 2.96
N ASP A 60 -16.06 -5.60 2.66
CA ASP A 60 -14.90 -5.80 3.53
C ASP A 60 -13.87 -4.66 3.44
N LEU A 61 -14.10 -3.66 2.58
CA LEU A 61 -13.13 -2.57 2.33
C LEU A 61 -12.73 -1.82 3.61
N ALA A 62 -13.68 -1.55 4.51
CA ALA A 62 -13.38 -0.89 5.79
C ALA A 62 -12.45 -1.74 6.65
N THR A 63 -12.73 -3.03 6.79
CA THR A 63 -11.90 -4.00 7.53
C THR A 63 -10.50 -4.14 6.92
N VAL A 64 -10.41 -4.18 5.58
CA VAL A 64 -9.12 -4.22 4.87
C VAL A 64 -8.30 -2.95 5.15
N ILE A 65 -8.94 -1.78 5.17
CA ILE A 65 -8.28 -0.50 5.47
C ILE A 65 -7.85 -0.45 6.93
N GLU A 66 -8.66 -0.95 7.86
CA GLU A 66 -8.31 -1.07 9.27
C GLU A 66 -7.10 -1.97 9.47
N GLN A 67 -7.08 -3.14 8.82
CA GLN A 67 -5.92 -4.03 8.85
C GLN A 67 -4.65 -3.33 8.31
N LEU A 68 -4.76 -2.55 7.24
CA LEU A 68 -3.63 -1.85 6.63
C LEU A 68 -3.34 -0.46 7.24
N ALA A 69 -4.03 -0.08 8.32
CA ALA A 69 -4.07 1.28 8.82
C ALA A 69 -2.67 1.84 9.15
N GLY A 70 -2.26 2.89 8.44
CA GLY A 70 -1.00 3.59 8.70
C GLY A 70 0.23 3.01 8.02
N VAL A 71 0.09 2.05 7.10
CA VAL A 71 1.22 1.64 6.24
C VAL A 71 1.41 2.64 5.10
N PRO A 72 2.59 3.24 4.95
CA PRO A 72 2.87 4.12 3.82
C PRO A 72 3.17 3.28 2.55
N LEU A 73 2.25 3.30 1.59
CA LEU A 73 2.42 2.64 0.29
C LEU A 73 2.36 3.65 -0.86
N PRO A 74 3.02 3.39 -2.00
CA PRO A 74 2.89 4.24 -3.18
C PRO A 74 1.43 4.34 -3.61
N ALA A 75 0.97 5.56 -3.93
CA ALA A 75 -0.37 5.81 -4.42
C ALA A 75 -0.72 4.94 -5.64
N SER A 76 0.24 4.70 -6.51
CA SER A 76 0.10 3.84 -7.69
C SER A 76 -0.19 2.37 -7.36
N ALA A 77 0.10 1.90 -6.14
CA ALA A 77 -0.10 0.51 -5.73
C ALA A 77 -1.48 0.26 -5.09
N TRP A 78 -2.05 1.25 -4.39
CA TRP A 78 -3.29 1.10 -3.61
C TRP A 78 -4.44 0.53 -4.43
N GLU A 79 -4.80 1.16 -5.55
CA GLU A 79 -5.95 0.77 -6.38
C GLU A 79 -5.61 -0.19 -7.53
N THR A 80 -4.34 -0.61 -7.66
CA THR A 80 -3.87 -1.51 -8.73
C THR A 80 -3.60 -2.91 -8.23
N VAL A 81 -2.87 -3.06 -7.11
CA VAL A 81 -2.41 -4.37 -6.60
C VAL A 81 -2.62 -4.57 -5.10
N VAL A 82 -2.87 -3.54 -4.29
CA VAL A 82 -3.05 -3.70 -2.83
C VAL A 82 -4.50 -4.02 -2.48
N LEU A 83 -5.44 -3.11 -2.81
CA LEU A 83 -6.87 -3.32 -2.55
C LEU A 83 -7.46 -4.38 -3.49
N PRO A 84 -7.14 -4.40 -4.80
CA PRO A 84 -7.67 -5.44 -5.69
C PRO A 84 -7.15 -6.87 -5.40
N ALA A 85 -6.00 -7.01 -4.75
CA ALA A 85 -5.52 -8.34 -4.33
C ALA A 85 -6.33 -8.90 -3.17
N ARG A 86 -6.93 -8.04 -2.34
CA ARG A 86 -7.79 -8.41 -1.20
C ARG A 86 -9.26 -8.49 -1.61
N ILE A 87 -9.70 -7.56 -2.45
CA ILE A 87 -11.08 -7.45 -2.93
C ILE A 87 -11.07 -7.51 -4.47
N PRO A 88 -11.24 -8.69 -5.10
CA PRO A 88 -11.19 -8.83 -6.55
C PRO A 88 -12.16 -7.91 -7.29
N ALA A 89 -13.33 -7.65 -6.70
CA ALA A 89 -14.37 -6.77 -7.22
C ALA A 89 -14.19 -5.29 -6.84
N TYR A 90 -13.00 -4.85 -6.40
CA TYR A 90 -12.73 -3.49 -5.93
C TYR A 90 -13.10 -2.41 -6.95
N ARG A 91 -13.89 -1.42 -6.50
CA ARG A 91 -14.24 -0.23 -7.29
C ARG A 91 -13.72 1.03 -6.59
N PRO A 92 -13.04 1.94 -7.31
CA PRO A 92 -12.55 3.21 -6.77
C PRO A 92 -13.61 4.09 -6.08
N ALA A 93 -14.88 3.93 -6.46
CA ALA A 93 -15.99 4.68 -5.87
C ALA A 93 -16.27 4.26 -4.43
N ASP A 94 -16.03 2.99 -4.07
CA ASP A 94 -16.28 2.48 -2.72
C ASP A 94 -15.34 3.17 -1.71
N LEU A 95 -14.06 3.37 -2.09
CA LEU A 95 -13.11 4.15 -1.30
C LEU A 95 -13.47 5.64 -1.23
N ASP A 96 -13.94 6.23 -2.34
CA ASP A 96 -14.39 7.62 -2.34
C ASP A 96 -15.58 7.84 -1.40
N ASP A 97 -16.52 6.90 -1.37
CA ASP A 97 -17.70 6.96 -0.51
C ASP A 97 -17.30 6.90 0.98
N LEU A 98 -16.36 6.02 1.35
CA LEU A 98 -15.82 5.95 2.72
C LEU A 98 -15.11 7.25 3.14
N ILE A 99 -14.32 7.84 2.24
CA ILE A 99 -13.64 9.11 2.54
C ILE A 99 -14.64 10.26 2.65
N ALA A 100 -15.63 10.31 1.74
CA ALA A 100 -16.65 11.34 1.75
C ALA A 100 -17.60 11.24 2.96
N ALA A 101 -17.85 10.02 3.45
CA ALA A 101 -18.56 9.76 4.71
C ALA A 101 -17.76 10.16 5.96
N GLY A 102 -16.45 10.35 5.81
CA GLY A 102 -15.54 10.64 6.93
C GLY A 102 -15.19 9.40 7.75
N GLU A 103 -15.38 8.20 7.21
CA GLU A 103 -15.02 6.93 7.86
C GLU A 103 -13.52 6.61 7.66
N VAL A 104 -12.96 7.04 6.53
CA VAL A 104 -11.55 6.87 6.18
C VAL A 104 -10.92 8.21 5.85
N VAL A 105 -9.68 8.42 6.29
CA VAL A 105 -8.87 9.58 5.92
C VAL A 105 -7.65 9.16 5.10
N VAL A 106 -7.23 10.06 4.22
CA VAL A 106 -6.07 9.87 3.33
C VAL A 106 -4.96 10.80 3.77
N VAL A 107 -3.85 10.24 4.24
CA VAL A 107 -2.71 11.02 4.76
C VAL A 107 -1.47 10.74 3.91
N GLY A 108 -0.78 11.78 3.46
CA GLY A 108 0.49 11.60 2.77
C GLY A 108 1.64 11.32 3.74
N ALA A 109 2.61 10.55 3.29
CA ALA A 109 3.75 10.06 4.07
C ALA A 109 5.07 10.21 3.29
N GLY A 110 5.21 11.32 2.57
CA GLY A 110 6.29 11.59 1.62
C GLY A 110 5.91 11.23 0.18
N ALA A 111 6.92 11.12 -0.69
CA ALA A 111 6.71 10.81 -2.10
C ALA A 111 7.83 9.95 -2.67
N VAL A 112 7.48 8.96 -3.49
CA VAL A 112 8.43 8.13 -4.24
C VAL A 112 8.97 8.89 -5.45
N SER A 113 8.09 9.68 -6.08
CA SER A 113 8.40 10.59 -7.17
C SER A 113 7.48 11.80 -7.06
N PRO A 114 7.73 12.89 -7.82
CA PRO A 114 6.84 14.06 -7.81
C PRO A 114 5.36 13.74 -8.10
N THR A 115 5.08 12.61 -8.73
CA THR A 115 3.75 12.24 -9.24
C THR A 115 3.16 11.01 -8.55
N ASP A 116 3.94 10.28 -7.76
CA ASP A 116 3.53 9.10 -7.02
C ASP A 116 3.84 9.30 -5.53
N PRO A 117 2.90 9.89 -4.77
CA PRO A 117 3.08 10.10 -3.34
C PRO A 117 3.01 8.78 -2.57
N LEU A 118 3.61 8.74 -1.39
CA LEU A 118 3.34 7.71 -0.39
C LEU A 118 2.09 8.11 0.37
N VAL A 119 1.15 7.18 0.49
CA VAL A 119 -0.17 7.42 1.08
C VAL A 119 -0.45 6.35 2.13
N MET A 120 -1.00 6.80 3.26
CA MET A 120 -1.61 5.97 4.28
C MET A 120 -3.14 6.15 4.20
N LEU A 121 -3.86 5.04 4.24
CA LEU A 121 -5.29 5.02 4.52
C LEU A 121 -5.47 4.69 6.01
N LEU A 122 -6.36 5.41 6.68
CA LEU A 122 -6.58 5.30 8.11
C LEU A 122 -8.09 5.39 8.40
N PRO A 123 -8.66 4.49 9.22
CA PRO A 123 -9.94 4.76 9.85
C PRO A 123 -9.90 6.09 10.60
N ALA A 124 -10.94 6.90 10.47
CA ALA A 124 -10.93 8.28 10.95
C ALA A 124 -10.81 8.40 12.48
N ASP A 125 -11.30 7.40 13.21
CA ASP A 125 -11.20 7.27 14.66
C ASP A 125 -9.79 6.84 15.12
N LEU A 126 -9.10 6.01 14.35
CA LEU A 126 -7.71 5.61 14.61
C LEU A 126 -6.69 6.64 14.12
N ALA A 127 -7.06 7.52 13.19
CA ALA A 127 -6.14 8.48 12.59
C ALA A 127 -5.37 9.32 13.63
N PRO A 128 -5.98 9.94 14.66
CA PRO A 128 -5.24 10.69 15.68
C PRO A 128 -4.22 9.86 16.46
N LEU A 129 -4.37 8.53 16.52
CA LEU A 129 -3.47 7.65 17.25
C LEU A 129 -2.29 7.17 16.38
N LEU A 130 -2.51 7.05 15.07
CA LEU A 130 -1.57 6.45 14.14
C LEU A 130 -0.77 7.47 13.32
N VAL A 131 -1.28 8.70 13.11
CA VAL A 131 -0.53 9.74 12.41
C VAL A 131 0.74 10.11 13.18
N GLY A 132 1.83 10.33 12.43
CA GLY A 132 3.11 10.80 12.97
C GLY A 132 3.04 12.24 13.47
N ALA A 133 4.07 12.67 14.19
CA ALA A 133 4.24 14.09 14.48
C ALA A 133 4.50 14.83 13.15
N GLY A 134 3.76 15.92 12.90
CA GLY A 134 3.89 16.67 11.64
C GLY A 134 5.28 17.31 11.45
N PRO A 135 5.54 17.94 10.29
CA PRO A 135 6.86 18.46 9.90
C PRO A 135 7.48 19.47 10.88
N GLU A 136 6.68 20.12 11.74
CA GLU A 136 7.17 20.99 12.81
C GLU A 136 7.95 20.25 13.90
N ALA A 137 7.58 19.00 14.19
CA ALA A 137 8.32 18.17 15.15
C ALA A 137 9.66 17.70 14.55
N ASP A 138 9.70 17.51 13.24
CA ASP A 138 10.89 17.09 12.49
C ASP A 138 11.77 18.26 12.03
N GLY A 139 11.37 19.51 12.31
CA GLY A 139 12.09 20.71 11.90
C GLY A 139 12.14 20.94 10.38
N ALA A 140 11.26 20.27 9.62
CA ALA A 140 11.17 20.42 8.18
C ALA A 140 10.47 21.73 7.81
N ALA A 141 11.22 22.65 7.18
CA ALA A 141 10.65 23.90 6.70
C ALA A 141 9.83 23.65 5.42
N VAL A 142 8.55 24.03 5.46
CA VAL A 142 7.70 24.10 4.26
C VAL A 142 7.90 25.43 3.53
N GLY A 143 7.65 25.45 2.23
CA GLY A 143 7.75 26.65 1.41
C GLY A 143 6.82 27.78 1.89
N PRO A 144 7.12 29.05 1.55
CA PRO A 144 6.32 30.20 2.02
C PRO A 144 4.86 30.14 1.54
N VAL A 145 4.61 29.65 0.32
CA VAL A 145 3.24 29.45 -0.19
C VAL A 145 2.52 28.33 0.55
N ALA A 146 3.23 27.25 0.87
CA ALA A 146 2.70 26.16 1.69
C ALA A 146 2.35 26.64 3.10
N GLN A 147 3.17 27.49 3.72
CA GLN A 147 2.83 28.08 5.01
C GLN A 147 1.54 28.93 4.92
N LEU A 148 1.40 29.78 3.89
CA LEU A 148 0.18 30.57 3.68
C LEU A 148 -1.07 29.69 3.48
N VAL A 149 -0.94 28.61 2.70
CA VAL A 149 -2.01 27.63 2.49
C VAL A 149 -2.38 26.96 3.82
N ARG A 150 -1.38 26.53 4.60
CA ARG A 150 -1.60 25.90 5.91
C ARG A 150 -2.31 26.85 6.87
N ASP A 151 -1.84 28.08 7.00
CA ASP A 151 -2.44 29.10 7.88
C ASP A 151 -3.89 29.38 7.50
N ARG A 152 -4.20 29.35 6.21
CA ARG A 152 -5.57 29.53 5.71
C ARG A 152 -6.52 28.42 6.13
N VAL A 153 -6.05 27.17 6.10
CA VAL A 153 -6.83 25.98 6.47
C VAL A 153 -6.86 25.77 7.99
N ALA A 154 -5.87 26.31 8.73
CA ALA A 154 -5.78 26.22 10.19
C ALA A 154 -6.94 26.87 10.95
N GLY A 155 -7.64 27.84 10.32
CA GLY A 155 -8.88 28.40 10.86
C GLY A 155 -10.08 27.43 10.88
N GLY A 156 -9.90 26.21 10.39
CA GLY A 156 -10.92 25.16 10.32
C GLY A 156 -11.65 25.12 8.97
N GLY A 157 -12.23 23.95 8.67
CA GLY A 157 -12.99 23.68 7.45
C GLY A 157 -12.20 22.99 6.34
N ALA A 158 -12.88 22.70 5.24
CA ALA A 158 -12.32 22.07 4.05
C ALA A 158 -12.54 22.99 2.84
N PHE A 159 -11.46 23.34 2.15
CA PHE A 159 -11.45 24.36 1.10
C PHE A 159 -11.08 23.78 -0.25
N LEU A 160 -11.69 24.28 -1.33
CA LEU A 160 -11.18 24.04 -2.68
C LEU A 160 -9.86 24.81 -2.88
N ALA A 161 -8.92 24.28 -3.66
CA ALA A 161 -7.69 25.00 -4.04
C ALA A 161 -7.99 26.36 -4.69
N ALA A 162 -9.07 26.45 -5.47
CA ALA A 162 -9.56 27.70 -6.06
C ALA A 162 -10.07 28.73 -5.05
N GLU A 163 -10.47 28.30 -3.85
CA GLU A 163 -10.89 29.19 -2.75
C GLU A 163 -9.68 29.67 -1.96
N ILE A 164 -8.72 28.77 -1.71
CA ILE A 164 -7.43 29.08 -1.11
C ILE A 164 -6.71 30.15 -1.95
N GLY A 165 -6.53 29.90 -3.25
CA GLY A 165 -5.88 30.83 -4.18
C GLY A 165 -6.54 32.21 -4.25
N ARG A 166 -7.88 32.27 -4.24
CA ARG A 166 -8.62 33.54 -4.29
C ARG A 166 -8.39 34.38 -3.03
N SER A 167 -8.42 33.76 -1.86
CA SER A 167 -8.18 34.48 -0.60
C SER A 167 -6.77 35.03 -0.47
N MET A 168 -5.78 34.39 -1.11
CA MET A 168 -4.40 34.89 -1.16
C MET A 168 -4.23 36.06 -2.14
N GLY A 169 -5.06 36.16 -3.18
CA GLY A 169 -5.07 37.29 -4.12
C GLY A 169 -5.83 38.53 -3.62
N GLU A 170 -6.77 38.37 -2.69
CA GLU A 170 -7.60 39.47 -2.15
C GLU A 170 -6.92 40.25 -1.00
N GLY A 171 -5.84 39.72 -0.41
CA GLY A 171 -5.18 40.28 0.78
C GLY A 171 -3.96 41.18 0.53
N THR A 172 -3.37 41.19 -0.68
CA THR A 172 -2.21 42.03 -1.01
C THR A 172 -2.68 43.38 -1.59
N GLY A 173 -3.07 44.31 -0.71
CA GLY A 173 -3.42 45.70 -1.07
C GLY A 173 -2.24 46.55 -1.58
N GLY A 174 -1.32 45.97 -2.36
CA GLY A 174 -0.13 46.63 -2.88
C GLY A 174 -0.05 46.53 -4.41
N ALA A 175 -0.34 47.64 -5.07
CA ALA A 175 0.10 48.16 -6.38
C ALA A 175 0.30 47.27 -7.64
N ASP A 176 0.24 45.94 -7.59
CA ASP A 176 0.39 45.10 -8.79
C ASP A 176 -0.61 43.92 -8.79
N PRO A 177 -1.67 43.96 -9.62
CA PRO A 177 -2.60 42.85 -9.79
C PRO A 177 -1.95 41.60 -10.43
N ALA A 178 -0.69 41.66 -10.86
CA ALA A 178 0.11 40.52 -11.31
C ALA A 178 0.96 39.86 -10.19
N ALA A 179 1.00 40.42 -8.97
CA ALA A 179 1.79 39.93 -7.84
C ALA A 179 1.05 38.90 -6.93
N GLY A 180 -0.01 38.28 -7.44
CA GLY A 180 -0.71 37.19 -6.74
C GLY A 180 0.02 35.84 -6.88
N VAL A 181 -0.20 34.93 -5.91
CA VAL A 181 0.29 33.55 -5.99
C VAL A 181 -0.36 32.85 -7.19
N SER A 182 0.44 32.25 -8.07
CA SER A 182 -0.06 31.55 -9.26
C SER A 182 -0.85 30.27 -8.89
N HIS A 183 -1.79 29.86 -9.74
CA HIS A 183 -2.55 28.62 -9.51
C HIS A 183 -1.64 27.39 -9.36
N ASP A 184 -0.59 27.30 -10.18
CA ASP A 184 0.40 26.22 -10.12
C ASP A 184 1.19 26.23 -8.81
N ALA A 185 1.51 27.40 -8.26
CA ALA A 185 2.18 27.53 -6.98
C ALA A 185 1.27 27.08 -5.82
N VAL A 186 -0.05 27.33 -5.90
CA VAL A 186 -1.02 26.80 -4.94
C VAL A 186 -1.14 25.28 -5.05
N ASP A 187 -1.24 24.73 -6.26
CA ASP A 187 -1.30 23.28 -6.49
C ASP A 187 -0.04 22.58 -5.97
N ALA A 188 1.13 23.17 -6.22
CA ALA A 188 2.41 22.66 -5.71
C ALA A 188 2.46 22.71 -4.18
N ALA A 189 2.03 23.80 -3.56
CA ALA A 189 1.97 23.96 -2.11
C ALA A 189 0.99 22.97 -1.45
N VAL A 190 -0.18 22.74 -2.04
CA VAL A 190 -1.14 21.73 -1.56
C VAL A 190 -0.54 20.34 -1.62
N ARG A 191 0.18 19.99 -2.70
CA ARG A 191 0.88 18.70 -2.82
C ARG A 191 2.03 18.57 -1.83
N GLU A 192 2.81 19.63 -1.62
CA GLU A 192 3.89 19.66 -0.63
C GLU A 192 3.35 19.40 0.77
N LEU A 193 2.26 20.08 1.16
CA LEU A 193 1.62 19.86 2.46
C LEU A 193 0.97 18.49 2.58
N PHE A 194 0.43 17.94 1.50
CA PHE A 194 -0.08 16.57 1.48
C PHE A 194 1.06 15.57 1.70
N ASP A 195 2.16 15.70 0.95
CA ASP A 195 3.34 14.83 1.07
C ASP A 195 3.95 14.92 2.47
N ALA A 196 3.89 16.08 3.11
CA ALA A 196 4.33 16.27 4.49
C ALA A 196 3.33 15.78 5.56
N GLY A 197 2.18 15.20 5.17
CA GLY A 197 1.17 14.72 6.10
C GLY A 197 0.42 15.83 6.86
N VAL A 198 0.37 17.05 6.30
CA VAL A 198 -0.29 18.22 6.91
C VAL A 198 -1.70 18.43 6.37
N LEU A 199 -1.89 18.25 5.06
CA LEU A 199 -3.21 18.33 4.42
C LEU A 199 -3.70 16.96 3.99
N MET A 200 -5.02 16.79 4.00
CA MET A 200 -5.72 15.63 3.48
C MET A 200 -6.87 16.05 2.54
N PRO A 201 -7.09 15.30 1.44
CA PRO A 201 -8.23 15.52 0.54
C PRO A 201 -9.51 14.86 1.10
N ASP A 202 -10.66 15.33 0.63
CA ASP A 202 -11.99 14.75 0.89
C ASP A 202 -12.38 13.63 -0.09
N SER A 203 -11.46 13.19 -0.96
CA SER A 203 -11.64 12.06 -1.88
C SER A 203 -10.29 11.59 -2.41
N PHE A 204 -10.19 10.29 -2.71
CA PHE A 204 -9.01 9.72 -3.35
C PHE A 204 -8.83 10.22 -4.80
N ALA A 205 -9.83 10.92 -5.37
CA ALA A 205 -9.76 11.55 -6.68
C ALA A 205 -8.61 12.55 -6.81
N ALA A 206 -8.23 13.22 -5.71
CA ALA A 206 -7.06 14.11 -5.67
C ALA A 206 -5.76 13.36 -5.98
N VAL A 207 -5.60 12.18 -5.37
CA VAL A 207 -4.44 11.31 -5.56
C VAL A 207 -4.44 10.74 -6.99
N ARG A 208 -5.60 10.25 -7.46
CA ARG A 208 -5.76 9.79 -8.85
C ARG A 208 -5.44 10.86 -9.90
N ALA A 209 -5.83 12.11 -9.66
CA ALA A 209 -5.53 13.23 -10.57
C ALA A 209 -4.02 13.50 -10.66
N ARG A 210 -3.29 13.38 -9.54
CA ARG A 210 -1.83 13.51 -9.50
C ARG A 210 -1.13 12.40 -10.30
N LEU A 211 -1.62 11.16 -10.18
CA LEU A 211 -1.12 10.01 -10.94
C LEU A 211 -1.37 10.14 -12.46
N ALA A 212 -2.59 10.56 -12.84
CA ALA A 212 -3.00 10.67 -14.25
C ALA A 212 -2.23 11.72 -15.07
N GLY A 213 -1.65 12.74 -14.45
CA GLY A 213 -0.90 13.82 -15.11
C GLY A 213 0.39 13.38 -15.83
N THR A 214 0.74 12.09 -15.82
CA THR A 214 2.04 11.57 -16.26
C THR A 214 2.01 10.44 -17.28
N GLY A 215 0.84 9.89 -17.61
CA GLY A 215 0.77 8.66 -18.41
C GLY A 215 1.34 7.40 -17.72
N ILE A 216 1.73 7.48 -16.44
CA ILE A 216 2.15 6.32 -15.63
C ILE A 216 0.93 5.44 -15.30
N THR A 217 -0.27 6.04 -15.25
CA THR A 217 -1.56 5.35 -15.07
C THR A 217 -2.43 5.44 -16.33
N ASP A 218 -1.91 5.04 -17.49
CA ASP A 218 -2.77 4.63 -18.62
C ASP A 218 -3.52 3.31 -18.30
N THR A 219 -4.03 3.18 -17.07
CA THR A 219 -5.04 2.22 -16.65
C THR A 219 -6.42 2.75 -17.03
N VAL A 220 -7.20 1.84 -17.60
CA VAL A 220 -8.28 2.13 -18.53
C VAL A 220 -9.59 2.34 -17.78
N GLY A 221 -9.89 3.60 -17.47
CA GLY A 221 -11.25 4.15 -17.56
C GLY A 221 -11.43 5.05 -18.80
N SER A 222 -10.34 5.37 -19.50
CA SER A 222 -10.32 6.36 -20.59
C SER A 222 -9.72 5.79 -21.89
N ARG A 223 -10.22 4.64 -22.37
CA ARG A 223 -10.05 4.26 -23.78
C ARG A 223 -11.11 4.98 -24.63
N GLY A 224 -10.76 6.20 -25.03
CA GLY A 224 -11.53 7.01 -25.97
C GLY A 224 -10.65 8.05 -26.67
N GLY A 225 -9.85 7.61 -27.63
CA GLY A 225 -9.29 8.46 -28.69
C GLY A 225 -7.91 9.05 -28.42
N ALA A 226 -6.93 8.58 -29.20
CA ALA A 226 -5.68 9.28 -29.42
C ALA A 226 -5.96 10.69 -29.95
N GLY A 227 -5.34 11.70 -29.32
CA GLY A 227 -5.33 13.10 -29.75
C GLY A 227 -6.32 14.01 -29.03
N ALA A 228 -5.96 14.50 -27.85
CA ALA A 228 -6.37 15.83 -27.38
C ALA A 228 -5.65 16.18 -26.07
N ALA A 229 -5.06 17.36 -26.02
CA ALA A 229 -4.66 18.03 -24.79
C ALA A 229 -5.81 18.03 -23.75
N GLY A 230 -5.47 17.79 -22.49
CA GLY A 230 -6.25 18.14 -21.29
C GLY A 230 -7.76 17.84 -21.34
N LYS A 231 -8.16 16.64 -20.91
CA LYS A 231 -9.54 16.41 -20.43
C LYS A 231 -9.49 15.77 -19.05
N GLY A 232 -9.75 16.60 -18.03
CA GLY A 232 -9.97 16.17 -16.66
C GLY A 232 -11.19 15.26 -16.51
N ALA A 233 -11.32 14.74 -15.29
CA ALA A 233 -12.35 13.83 -14.78
C ALA A 233 -13.69 13.86 -15.53
N HIS A 234 -14.19 12.66 -15.86
CA HIS A 234 -15.43 12.34 -16.55
C HIS A 234 -16.59 13.31 -16.27
N LYS A 235 -16.70 14.39 -17.06
CA LYS A 235 -18.00 15.00 -17.30
C LYS A 235 -18.67 14.16 -18.37
N ALA A 236 -19.55 13.24 -17.95
CA ALA A 236 -20.55 12.70 -18.85
C ALA A 236 -21.18 13.91 -19.58
N PRO A 237 -21.19 13.97 -20.93
CA PRO A 237 -21.95 14.98 -21.61
C PRO A 237 -23.35 14.88 -21.03
N ARG A 238 -23.89 16.00 -20.51
CA ARG A 238 -25.30 16.07 -20.12
C ARG A 238 -26.09 15.74 -21.37
N ARG A 239 -26.36 14.45 -21.58
CA ARG A 239 -27.19 13.95 -22.65
C ARG A 239 -28.54 14.52 -22.28
N ASN A 240 -28.92 15.59 -22.98
CA ASN A 240 -30.22 16.21 -22.86
C ASN A 240 -31.22 15.13 -23.25
N ARG A 241 -31.64 14.32 -22.27
CA ARG A 241 -32.40 13.08 -22.45
C ARG A 241 -33.88 13.40 -22.65
N GLY A 242 -34.17 14.46 -23.43
CA GLY A 242 -35.51 14.94 -23.72
C GLY A 242 -36.36 15.24 -22.48
N ARG A 243 -35.77 15.35 -21.28
CA ARG A 243 -36.51 15.60 -20.04
C ARG A 243 -36.79 17.10 -19.92
N GLY A 244 -37.80 17.54 -20.66
CA GLY A 244 -38.58 18.76 -20.41
C GLY A 244 -37.79 20.08 -20.38
N SER A 245 -37.27 20.52 -21.51
CA SER A 245 -36.85 21.93 -21.69
C SER A 245 -37.08 22.42 -23.13
N ALA A 246 -38.23 22.07 -23.70
CA ALA A 246 -38.65 22.58 -25.00
C ALA A 246 -40.16 22.87 -25.00
N ALA A 247 -40.67 23.56 -23.98
CA ALA A 247 -41.97 24.23 -24.01
C ALA A 247 -42.29 24.97 -22.70
N ARG A 248 -41.42 25.86 -22.20
CA ARG A 248 -41.90 26.98 -21.37
C ARG A 248 -41.06 28.24 -21.64
N LEU A 249 -41.67 29.11 -22.44
CA LEU A 249 -41.51 30.57 -22.47
C LEU A 249 -40.19 31.13 -23.03
N ARG A 250 -40.17 31.38 -24.35
CA ARG A 250 -39.50 32.56 -24.91
C ARG A 250 -40.31 33.80 -24.53
N MET A 251 -39.98 34.43 -23.42
CA MET A 251 -40.13 35.88 -23.19
C MET A 251 -39.49 36.19 -21.84
N GLY A 252 -38.41 36.98 -21.89
CA GLY A 252 -37.53 37.23 -20.75
C GLY A 252 -36.13 36.71 -21.05
N ARG A 253 -35.20 37.63 -21.34
CA ARG A 253 -33.76 37.39 -21.31
C ARG A 253 -33.47 36.77 -19.94
N THR A 254 -33.29 35.46 -19.86
CA THR A 254 -33.01 34.83 -18.57
C THR A 254 -31.68 35.41 -18.10
N THR A 255 -31.74 36.10 -16.96
CA THR A 255 -30.59 36.70 -16.27
C THR A 255 -29.47 35.68 -16.09
N PHE A 256 -29.78 34.38 -16.00
CA PHE A 256 -28.85 33.26 -16.02
C PHE A 256 -27.96 33.16 -17.28
N ALA A 257 -28.50 33.38 -18.48
CA ALA A 257 -27.70 33.31 -19.71
C ALA A 257 -26.75 34.52 -19.88
N GLN A 258 -27.12 35.68 -19.31
CA GLN A 258 -26.25 36.86 -19.29
C GLN A 258 -25.20 36.78 -18.16
N THR A 259 -25.55 36.24 -16.99
CA THR A 259 -24.60 36.01 -15.87
C THR A 259 -23.55 34.96 -16.20
N VAL A 260 -23.88 33.87 -16.91
CA VAL A 260 -22.87 32.89 -17.38
C VAL A 260 -21.91 33.49 -18.42
N LYS A 261 -22.28 34.60 -19.08
CA LYS A 261 -21.41 35.36 -19.99
C LYS A 261 -20.58 36.43 -19.28
N SER A 262 -20.87 36.72 -18.01
CA SER A 262 -20.10 37.69 -17.22
C SER A 262 -18.64 37.26 -17.13
N GLU A 263 -17.76 38.25 -17.14
CA GLU A 263 -16.32 38.04 -17.03
C GLU A 263 -15.94 37.38 -15.70
N GLU A 264 -16.60 37.77 -14.61
CA GLU A 264 -16.44 37.19 -13.28
C GLU A 264 -16.75 35.68 -13.24
N VAL A 265 -17.86 35.24 -13.85
CA VAL A 265 -18.20 33.81 -13.91
C VAL A 265 -17.23 33.03 -14.81
N ARG A 266 -16.72 33.65 -15.88
CA ARG A 266 -15.68 33.06 -16.74
C ARG A 266 -14.35 32.92 -15.99
N ALA A 267 -13.92 33.96 -15.28
CA ALA A 267 -12.72 33.96 -14.46
C ALA A 267 -12.82 32.90 -13.34
N ARG A 268 -13.95 32.83 -12.63
CA ARG A 268 -14.19 31.79 -11.61
C ARG A 268 -14.12 30.38 -12.19
N ARG A 269 -14.70 30.15 -13.38
CA ARG A 269 -14.60 28.86 -14.08
C ARG A 269 -13.16 28.55 -14.52
N ALA A 270 -12.44 29.53 -15.02
CA ALA A 270 -11.04 29.38 -15.44
C ALA A 270 -10.16 29.00 -14.24
N ALA A 271 -10.31 29.69 -13.10
CA ALA A 271 -9.62 29.36 -11.85
C ALA A 271 -9.95 27.94 -11.36
N MET A 272 -11.24 27.53 -11.37
CA MET A 272 -11.61 26.15 -11.03
C MET A 272 -10.97 25.11 -11.95
N ASN A 273 -10.82 25.40 -13.25
CA ASN A 273 -10.16 24.50 -14.19
C ASN A 273 -8.63 24.50 -14.04
N ALA A 274 -8.03 25.60 -13.58
CA ALA A 274 -6.59 25.69 -13.35
C ALA A 274 -6.14 24.72 -12.25
N HIS A 275 -6.96 24.54 -11.21
CA HIS A 275 -6.69 23.62 -10.10
C HIS A 275 -7.13 22.16 -10.36
N ALA A 276 -7.21 21.74 -11.63
CA ALA A 276 -7.61 20.38 -11.98
C ALA A 276 -6.62 19.30 -11.49
N GLY A 277 -5.39 19.70 -11.13
CA GLY A 277 -4.35 18.82 -10.60
C GLY A 277 -4.44 18.54 -9.11
N VAL A 278 -5.34 19.21 -8.38
CA VAL A 278 -5.62 19.01 -6.94
C VAL A 278 -7.14 19.11 -6.68
N PRO A 279 -7.96 18.28 -7.34
CA PRO A 279 -9.41 18.33 -7.18
C PRO A 279 -9.83 17.96 -5.75
N GLY A 280 -11.08 18.24 -5.41
CA GLY A 280 -11.61 18.01 -4.06
C GLY A 280 -11.31 19.16 -3.10
N ARG A 281 -11.83 19.01 -1.89
CA ARG A 281 -11.57 19.93 -0.78
C ARG A 281 -10.41 19.40 0.05
N TRP A 282 -9.63 20.32 0.58
CA TRP A 282 -8.46 20.04 1.39
C TRP A 282 -8.67 20.59 2.79
N SER A 283 -8.33 19.78 3.78
CA SER A 283 -8.43 20.10 5.20
C SER A 283 -7.15 19.66 5.92
N LEU A 284 -6.93 20.14 7.14
CA LEU A 284 -5.81 19.68 7.95
C LEU A 284 -5.99 18.21 8.34
N VAL A 285 -4.90 17.45 8.33
CA VAL A 285 -4.84 16.13 8.96
C VAL A 285 -5.15 16.28 10.45
N PRO A 286 -5.91 15.34 11.07
CA PRO A 286 -6.17 15.38 12.50
C PRO A 286 -4.88 15.47 13.30
N ALA A 287 -4.84 16.38 14.27
CA ALA A 287 -3.69 16.48 15.16
C ALA A 287 -3.49 15.15 15.92
N PRO A 288 -2.24 14.70 16.14
CA PRO A 288 -1.97 13.54 16.97
C PRO A 288 -2.66 13.69 18.34
N GLY A 289 -3.54 12.74 18.65
CA GLY A 289 -4.37 12.72 19.85
C GLY A 289 -3.91 11.66 20.86
N GLY A 290 -4.60 11.61 22.01
CA GLY A 290 -4.41 10.60 23.05
C GLY A 290 -3.11 10.73 23.86
N ALA A 291 -3.00 9.91 24.90
CA ALA A 291 -1.74 9.78 25.64
C ALA A 291 -0.69 9.07 24.75
N VAL A 292 0.60 9.28 25.06
CA VAL A 292 1.71 8.57 24.39
C VAL A 292 1.51 7.04 24.45
N THR A 293 0.99 6.55 25.56
CA THR A 293 0.68 5.13 25.76
C THR A 293 -0.43 4.64 24.83
N ASP A 294 -1.49 5.43 24.62
CA ASP A 294 -2.61 5.05 23.74
C ASP A 294 -2.14 4.91 22.29
N ARG A 295 -1.28 5.83 21.84
CA ARG A 295 -0.66 5.75 20.51
C ARG A 295 0.26 4.54 20.37
N ALA A 296 1.03 4.23 21.41
CA ALA A 296 1.86 3.04 21.41
C ALA A 296 1.00 1.78 21.28
N ILE A 297 -0.09 1.69 22.06
CA ILE A 297 -1.04 0.58 22.00
C ILE A 297 -1.62 0.43 20.60
N ALA A 298 -2.20 1.49 20.03
CA ALA A 298 -2.79 1.46 18.69
C ALA A 298 -1.78 1.02 17.61
N ARG A 299 -0.53 1.50 17.67
CA ARG A 299 0.55 1.05 16.76
C ARG A 299 0.86 -0.44 16.95
N GLY A 300 0.83 -0.92 18.19
CA GLY A 300 1.04 -2.33 18.52
C GLY A 300 -0.04 -3.26 17.98
N GLU A 301 -1.31 -2.87 18.13
CA GLU A 301 -2.46 -3.58 17.58
C GLU A 301 -2.36 -3.62 16.05
N ALA A 302 -2.12 -2.47 15.43
CA ALA A 302 -1.93 -2.37 13.98
C ALA A 302 -0.79 -3.28 13.45
N TRP A 303 0.30 -3.48 14.20
CA TRP A 303 1.34 -4.43 13.80
C TRP A 303 0.91 -5.90 13.91
N LEU A 304 0.14 -6.27 14.94
CA LEU A 304 -0.39 -7.63 15.07
C LEU A 304 -1.44 -7.90 13.99
N ASP A 305 -2.31 -6.93 13.71
CA ASP A 305 -3.35 -7.06 12.69
C ASP A 305 -2.76 -7.17 11.28
N ARG A 306 -1.60 -6.56 11.02
CA ARG A 306 -0.89 -6.71 9.74
C ARG A 306 -0.09 -7.99 9.65
N TYR A 307 0.81 -8.22 10.60
CA TYR A 307 1.83 -9.25 10.43
C TYR A 307 1.49 -10.56 11.09
N ALA A 308 0.52 -10.58 12.00
CA ALA A 308 0.19 -11.67 12.93
C ALA A 308 1.35 -12.06 13.88
N VAL A 309 2.56 -12.21 13.35
CA VAL A 309 3.83 -12.37 14.04
C VAL A 309 4.69 -11.11 13.83
N VAL A 310 4.80 -10.28 14.87
CA VAL A 310 5.65 -9.09 14.83
C VAL A 310 7.10 -9.49 15.01
N THR A 311 7.91 -9.24 13.98
CA THR A 311 9.36 -9.47 13.97
C THR A 311 10.11 -8.14 13.89
N ARG A 312 11.44 -8.18 14.12
CA ARG A 312 12.30 -7.02 13.85
C ARG A 312 12.18 -6.56 12.40
N GLY A 313 12.13 -7.50 11.45
CA GLY A 313 12.03 -7.20 10.02
C GLY A 313 10.74 -6.46 9.67
N SER A 314 9.61 -6.92 10.21
CA SER A 314 8.28 -6.31 9.99
C SER A 314 8.24 -4.84 10.45
N VAL A 315 8.74 -4.55 11.66
CA VAL A 315 8.74 -3.19 12.22
C VAL A 315 9.69 -2.26 11.45
N MET A 316 10.83 -2.78 10.99
CA MET A 316 11.79 -1.98 10.21
C MET A 316 11.28 -1.66 8.81
N ALA A 317 10.51 -2.57 8.19
CA ALA A 317 9.93 -2.34 6.87
C ALA A 317 8.98 -1.13 6.84
N GLU A 318 8.28 -0.84 7.94
CA GLU A 318 7.36 0.29 8.06
C GLU A 318 8.04 1.62 8.43
N HIS A 319 9.35 1.62 8.71
CA HIS A 319 10.06 2.81 9.20
C HIS A 319 9.42 3.44 10.45
N ALA A 320 8.90 2.60 11.34
CA ALA A 320 8.19 3.05 12.53
C ALA A 320 9.04 3.96 13.44
N GLU A 321 8.41 5.02 13.94
CA GLU A 321 9.01 5.98 14.88
C GLU A 321 9.56 5.28 16.13
N GLY A 322 10.80 5.59 16.52
CA GLY A 322 11.49 4.94 17.64
C GLY A 322 11.98 3.51 17.34
N GLY A 323 11.67 2.98 16.16
CA GLY A 323 12.15 1.71 15.63
C GLY A 323 11.81 0.49 16.48
N PHE A 324 12.54 -0.61 16.24
CA PHE A 324 12.27 -1.89 16.90
C PHE A 324 12.50 -1.83 18.43
N ALA A 325 13.34 -0.93 18.92
CA ALA A 325 13.58 -0.81 20.36
C ALA A 325 12.33 -0.34 21.12
N ALA A 326 11.56 0.58 20.54
CA ALA A 326 10.29 1.02 21.11
C ALA A 326 9.24 -0.10 21.05
N ALA A 327 9.09 -0.74 19.88
CA ALA A 327 8.19 -1.86 19.69
C ALA A 327 8.49 -3.01 20.67
N TYR A 328 9.76 -3.38 20.81
CA TYR A 328 10.19 -4.47 21.69
C TYR A 328 9.84 -4.22 23.16
N ARG A 329 10.01 -2.99 23.68
CA ARG A 329 9.66 -2.65 25.06
C ARG A 329 8.16 -2.84 25.31
N MET A 330 7.34 -2.36 24.38
CA MET A 330 5.89 -2.46 24.47
C MET A 330 5.42 -3.92 24.35
N LEU A 331 5.87 -4.66 23.35
CA LEU A 331 5.50 -6.06 23.14
C LEU A 331 5.98 -6.97 24.28
N THR A 332 7.11 -6.63 24.92
CA THR A 332 7.54 -7.31 26.16
C THR A 332 6.57 -7.04 27.30
N ALA A 333 6.07 -5.81 27.46
CA ALA A 333 5.05 -5.51 28.47
C ALA A 333 3.71 -6.21 28.19
N TRP A 334 3.37 -6.42 26.91
CA TRP A 334 2.20 -7.18 26.50
C TRP A 334 2.35 -8.69 26.73
N GLU A 335 3.54 -9.23 26.53
CA GLU A 335 3.87 -10.59 26.94
C GLU A 335 3.81 -10.75 28.45
N ASP A 336 4.38 -9.76 29.16
CA ASP A 336 4.01 -9.33 30.50
C ASP A 336 2.58 -9.76 30.81
N ASN A 337 1.65 -8.99 30.26
CA ASN A 337 0.20 -9.09 30.47
C ASN A 337 -0.50 -10.28 29.83
N GLY A 338 0.24 -11.15 29.13
CA GLY A 338 -0.30 -12.36 28.50
C GLY A 338 -1.07 -12.11 27.20
N THR A 339 -1.02 -10.90 26.65
CA THR A 339 -1.65 -10.54 25.36
C THR A 339 -0.95 -11.25 24.19
N VAL A 340 0.39 -11.33 24.26
CA VAL A 340 1.21 -12.00 23.25
C VAL A 340 2.18 -12.97 23.91
N LEU A 341 2.76 -13.88 23.13
CA LEU A 341 3.87 -14.72 23.52
C LEU A 341 5.10 -14.34 22.70
N ARG A 342 6.28 -14.28 23.35
CA ARG A 342 7.54 -14.08 22.66
C ARG A 342 8.29 -15.40 22.49
N GLY A 343 8.79 -15.70 21.30
CA GLY A 343 9.65 -16.86 21.12
C GLY A 343 10.09 -17.13 19.69
N TYR A 344 10.58 -18.35 19.45
CA TYR A 344 10.90 -18.84 18.12
C TYR A 344 9.61 -19.38 17.49
N ILE A 345 8.91 -18.52 16.74
CA ILE A 345 7.62 -18.87 16.12
C ILE A 345 7.85 -19.26 14.66
N ILE A 346 8.71 -18.55 13.94
CA ILE A 346 9.10 -18.80 12.55
C ILE A 346 10.55 -19.28 12.52
N ASP A 347 10.80 -20.35 11.77
CA ASP A 347 12.12 -20.96 11.65
C ASP A 347 13.16 -20.08 10.93
N GLY A 348 14.41 -20.21 11.37
CA GLY A 348 15.55 -19.48 10.83
C GLY A 348 15.52 -17.98 11.10
N LEU A 349 14.69 -17.50 12.03
CA LEU A 349 14.67 -16.14 12.54
C LEU A 349 15.06 -16.11 14.03
N GLY A 350 15.51 -14.95 14.54
CA GLY A 350 15.84 -14.79 15.96
C GLY A 350 14.59 -14.82 16.86
N GLY A 351 14.73 -15.15 18.16
CA GLY A 351 13.60 -15.33 19.09
C GLY A 351 12.87 -14.05 19.54
N ALA A 352 13.18 -12.89 18.96
CA ALA A 352 12.48 -11.63 19.22
C ALA A 352 11.27 -11.49 18.29
N GLN A 353 10.35 -12.46 18.39
CA GLN A 353 9.11 -12.55 17.61
C GLN A 353 7.95 -12.60 18.59
N PHE A 354 6.86 -11.91 18.27
CA PHE A 354 5.70 -11.79 19.15
C PHE A 354 4.41 -12.08 18.37
N ALA A 355 3.55 -12.91 18.91
CA ALA A 355 2.23 -13.20 18.35
C ALA A 355 1.24 -13.55 19.45
N SER A 356 -0.06 -13.46 19.16
CA SER A 356 -1.08 -14.00 20.06
C SER A 356 -1.00 -15.54 20.09
N ARG A 357 -1.55 -16.15 21.15
CA ARG A 357 -1.65 -17.62 21.23
C ARG A 357 -2.46 -18.20 20.08
N GLU A 358 -3.56 -17.55 19.73
CA GLU A 358 -4.43 -17.97 18.63
C GLU A 358 -3.69 -18.01 17.29
N VAL A 359 -2.89 -16.97 16.99
CA VAL A 359 -2.07 -16.93 15.77
C VAL A 359 -1.06 -18.07 15.75
N ILE A 360 -0.39 -18.35 16.88
CA ILE A 360 0.57 -19.45 16.98
C ILE A 360 -0.12 -20.79 16.74
N ASP A 361 -1.28 -21.01 17.34
CA ASP A 361 -2.03 -22.27 17.19
C ASP A 361 -2.51 -22.46 15.74
N ARG A 362 -3.00 -21.40 15.08
CA ARG A 362 -3.39 -21.45 13.65
C ARG A 362 -2.21 -21.69 12.71
N LEU A 363 -1.04 -21.08 12.98
CA LEU A 363 0.19 -21.32 12.22
C LEU A 363 0.61 -22.79 12.30
N ARG A 364 0.56 -23.37 13.49
CA ARG A 364 0.89 -24.79 13.69
C ARG A 364 -0.09 -25.71 13.00
N GLN A 365 -1.39 -25.42 13.07
CA GLN A 365 -2.40 -26.17 12.34
C GLN A 365 -2.11 -26.15 10.83
N LEU A 366 -1.71 -25.00 10.28
CA LEU A 366 -1.35 -24.90 8.86
C LEU A 366 -0.05 -25.66 8.50
N GLU A 367 0.93 -25.73 9.41
CA GLU A 367 2.15 -26.54 9.22
C GLU A 367 1.85 -28.04 9.26
N GLU A 368 0.97 -28.48 10.17
CA GLU A 368 0.58 -29.88 10.34
C GLU A 368 -0.34 -30.36 9.19
N GLU A 369 -1.24 -29.49 8.74
CA GLU A 369 -2.23 -29.76 7.69
C GLU A 369 -2.11 -28.72 6.55
N PRO A 370 -1.01 -28.74 5.77
CA PRO A 370 -0.84 -27.81 4.68
C PRO A 370 -1.89 -28.08 3.59
N PRO A 371 -2.41 -27.03 2.92
CA PRO A 371 -3.29 -27.20 1.78
C PRO A 371 -2.59 -28.02 0.69
N ALA A 372 -3.38 -28.64 -0.19
CA ALA A 372 -2.81 -29.38 -1.32
C ALA A 372 -1.85 -28.48 -2.11
N ALA A 373 -0.66 -29.01 -2.43
CA ALA A 373 0.37 -28.23 -3.10
C ALA A 373 -0.15 -27.66 -4.42
N GLU A 374 0.06 -26.36 -4.63
CA GLU A 374 -0.36 -25.63 -5.83
C GLU A 374 -1.88 -25.57 -6.04
N ALA A 375 -2.66 -25.66 -4.96
CA ALA A 375 -4.11 -25.49 -5.00
C ALA A 375 -4.52 -24.03 -5.19
N GLY A 376 -3.71 -23.07 -4.75
CA GLY A 376 -4.00 -21.64 -4.83
C GLY A 376 -3.63 -21.00 -6.16
N ASP A 377 -4.42 -20.00 -6.58
CA ASP A 377 -4.05 -19.13 -7.69
C ASP A 377 -2.91 -18.19 -7.28
N PRO A 378 -1.92 -17.93 -8.15
CA PRO A 378 -0.85 -16.99 -7.85
C PRO A 378 -1.39 -15.59 -7.58
N VAL A 379 -0.84 -14.92 -6.56
CA VAL A 379 -1.17 -13.53 -6.22
C VAL A 379 0.00 -12.63 -6.58
N VAL A 380 -0.31 -11.46 -7.15
CA VAL A 380 0.69 -10.40 -7.41
C VAL A 380 0.52 -9.32 -6.37
N LEU A 381 1.59 -9.03 -5.63
CA LEU A 381 1.61 -7.99 -4.61
C LEU A 381 2.64 -6.93 -4.95
N ALA A 382 2.43 -5.71 -4.45
CA ALA A 382 3.53 -4.76 -4.35
C ALA A 382 4.62 -5.35 -3.44
N ALA A 383 5.89 -5.20 -3.79
CA ALA A 383 6.97 -5.74 -2.98
C ALA A 383 7.01 -5.15 -1.56
N ALA A 384 6.45 -3.95 -1.37
CA ALA A 384 6.30 -3.27 -0.08
C ALA A 384 5.01 -3.63 0.68
N ASP A 385 4.09 -4.41 0.11
CA ASP A 385 2.84 -4.81 0.76
C ASP A 385 3.14 -5.60 2.06
N PRO A 386 2.38 -5.38 3.16
CA PRO A 386 2.53 -6.14 4.40
C PRO A 386 2.29 -7.66 4.26
N ALA A 387 1.44 -8.07 3.30
CA ALA A 387 1.16 -9.48 3.04
C ALA A 387 2.34 -10.22 2.39
N ASN A 388 3.29 -9.48 1.79
CA ASN A 388 4.56 -10.06 1.39
C ASN A 388 5.42 -10.20 2.68
N PRO A 389 5.95 -11.38 3.04
CA PRO A 389 6.93 -11.50 4.12
C PRO A 389 8.38 -11.33 3.65
N PHE A 390 8.65 -11.55 2.36
CA PHE A 390 10.01 -11.65 1.81
C PHE A 390 10.69 -10.28 1.74
N GLY A 391 11.96 -10.22 2.16
CA GLY A 391 12.69 -8.97 2.31
C GLY A 391 12.22 -8.09 3.46
N ALA A 392 11.34 -8.60 4.34
CA ALA A 392 10.91 -7.97 5.58
C ALA A 392 11.11 -8.95 6.75
N ALA A 393 10.09 -9.71 7.12
CA ALA A 393 10.16 -10.71 8.18
C ALA A 393 11.03 -11.91 7.77
N VAL A 394 10.89 -12.35 6.52
CA VAL A 394 11.59 -13.51 5.94
C VAL A 394 12.64 -13.01 4.94
N PRO A 395 13.87 -13.57 4.92
CA PRO A 395 14.85 -13.20 3.90
C PRO A 395 14.36 -13.58 2.49
N TRP A 396 14.88 -12.90 1.46
CA TRP A 396 14.65 -13.32 0.08
C TRP A 396 15.18 -14.75 -0.13
N PRO A 397 14.48 -15.62 -0.88
CA PRO A 397 14.98 -16.94 -1.22
C PRO A 397 16.28 -16.82 -2.02
N GLU A 398 17.19 -17.78 -1.81
CA GLU A 398 18.39 -17.89 -2.63
C GLU A 398 18.00 -18.35 -4.04
N THR A 399 18.46 -17.63 -5.06
CA THR A 399 18.48 -18.17 -6.42
C THR A 399 19.57 -19.23 -6.47
N GLY A 400 19.27 -20.45 -6.93
CA GLY A 400 20.12 -21.66 -6.86
C GLY A 400 21.52 -21.61 -7.50
N ASP A 401 22.04 -20.42 -7.83
CA ASP A 401 23.43 -20.17 -8.17
C ASP A 401 24.20 -19.88 -6.87
N GLY A 402 24.72 -20.95 -6.24
CA GLY A 402 25.36 -20.94 -4.92
C GLY A 402 26.59 -20.04 -4.76
N GLY A 403 26.39 -18.73 -4.77
CA GLY A 403 27.36 -17.74 -4.31
C GLY A 403 26.93 -17.20 -2.96
N SER A 404 27.61 -17.60 -1.89
CA SER A 404 27.53 -16.90 -0.60
C SER A 404 27.74 -15.40 -0.81
N PRO A 405 27.08 -14.51 -0.04
CA PRO A 405 27.20 -13.06 -0.17
C PRO A 405 28.62 -12.50 0.07
N GLU A 406 29.60 -13.35 0.39
CA GLU A 406 31.00 -12.99 0.69
C GLU A 406 32.02 -13.31 -0.43
N GLN A 407 31.63 -13.92 -1.56
CA GLN A 407 32.57 -14.11 -2.68
C GLN A 407 32.26 -13.13 -3.84
N PRO A 408 33.08 -12.08 -4.04
CA PRO A 408 32.98 -11.28 -5.25
C PRO A 408 33.40 -12.12 -6.45
N ASP A 409 32.54 -12.13 -7.46
CA ASP A 409 32.83 -12.33 -8.87
C ASP A 409 33.75 -13.52 -9.23
N ARG A 410 33.15 -14.69 -9.51
CA ARG A 410 33.77 -15.56 -10.52
C ARG A 410 33.37 -15.01 -11.90
N PRO A 411 34.31 -14.47 -12.69
CA PRO A 411 34.03 -14.24 -14.10
C PRO A 411 33.71 -15.58 -14.75
N ASP A 412 32.68 -15.60 -15.58
CA ASP A 412 32.51 -16.61 -16.61
C ASP A 412 33.78 -16.71 -17.47
N GLN A 413 33.96 -17.82 -18.21
CA GLN A 413 35.16 -18.05 -19.05
C GLN A 413 35.33 -17.02 -20.19
N GLN A 414 34.44 -16.01 -20.27
CA GLN A 414 34.37 -14.94 -21.26
C GLN A 414 34.40 -13.52 -20.65
N GLY A 415 34.55 -13.36 -19.33
CA GLY A 415 34.83 -12.07 -18.68
C GLY A 415 33.63 -11.12 -18.47
N HIS A 416 32.39 -11.60 -18.58
CA HIS A 416 31.16 -10.88 -18.24
C HIS A 416 30.66 -11.24 -16.84
N ALA A 417 30.94 -10.38 -15.85
CA ALA A 417 30.31 -10.47 -14.54
C ALA A 417 28.79 -10.24 -14.67
N THR A 418 27.99 -11.31 -14.57
CA THR A 418 26.53 -11.24 -14.58
C THR A 418 26.06 -10.81 -13.18
N ARG A 419 25.96 -9.49 -12.95
CA ARG A 419 25.45 -8.97 -11.69
C ARG A 419 23.96 -9.29 -11.57
N GLN A 420 23.62 -10.32 -10.80
CA GLN A 420 22.22 -10.61 -10.48
C GLN A 420 21.70 -9.47 -9.59
N THR A 421 20.70 -8.74 -10.08
CA THR A 421 20.06 -7.68 -9.30
C THR A 421 19.37 -8.32 -8.10
N GLN A 422 19.80 -8.00 -6.89
CA GLN A 422 19.14 -8.52 -5.70
C GLN A 422 17.69 -8.01 -5.61
N PRO A 423 16.74 -8.85 -5.19
CA PRO A 423 15.37 -8.44 -4.94
C PRO A 423 15.31 -7.32 -3.90
N THR A 424 14.40 -6.37 -4.11
CA THR A 424 14.18 -5.26 -3.17
C THR A 424 12.69 -4.98 -3.00
N ARG A 425 12.35 -4.36 -1.86
CA ARG A 425 11.02 -3.81 -1.59
C ARG A 425 10.84 -2.38 -2.14
N ALA A 426 11.56 -2.05 -3.22
CA ALA A 426 11.50 -0.72 -3.80
C ALA A 426 10.09 -0.42 -4.34
N ALA A 427 9.68 0.85 -4.26
CA ALA A 427 8.39 1.28 -4.78
C ALA A 427 8.21 0.95 -6.28
N GLY A 428 7.06 0.39 -6.61
CA GLY A 428 6.73 -0.09 -7.96
C GLY A 428 7.34 -1.43 -8.35
N ALA A 429 8.13 -2.07 -7.47
CA ALA A 429 8.48 -3.48 -7.62
C ALA A 429 7.29 -4.38 -7.23
N LEU A 430 7.19 -5.53 -7.88
CA LEU A 430 6.11 -6.51 -7.65
C LEU A 430 6.71 -7.86 -7.27
N VAL A 431 5.94 -8.66 -6.54
CA VAL A 431 6.23 -10.06 -6.27
C VAL A 431 5.06 -10.94 -6.69
N VAL A 432 5.35 -12.16 -7.10
CA VAL A 432 4.34 -13.18 -7.39
C VAL A 432 4.54 -14.31 -6.39
N ILE A 433 3.51 -14.57 -5.58
CA ILE A 433 3.54 -15.58 -4.51
C ILE A 433 2.39 -16.57 -4.77
N ARG A 434 2.62 -17.84 -4.44
CA ARG A 434 1.61 -18.90 -4.47
C ARG A 434 1.85 -19.84 -3.30
N ASP A 435 0.87 -19.98 -2.41
CA ASP A 435 0.90 -20.91 -1.28
C ASP A 435 2.18 -20.75 -0.43
N GLY A 436 2.56 -19.50 -0.16
CA GLY A 436 3.75 -19.14 0.59
C GLY A 436 5.08 -19.28 -0.17
N VAL A 437 5.06 -19.69 -1.43
CA VAL A 437 6.24 -19.78 -2.29
C VAL A 437 6.36 -18.52 -3.14
N LEU A 438 7.47 -17.79 -2.98
CA LEU A 438 7.81 -16.70 -3.89
C LEU A 438 8.19 -17.27 -5.25
N LEU A 439 7.38 -17.05 -6.28
CA LEU A 439 7.65 -17.51 -7.65
C LEU A 439 8.51 -16.51 -8.42
N ALA A 440 8.23 -15.21 -8.27
CA ALA A 440 8.92 -14.17 -9.01
C ALA A 440 9.03 -12.84 -8.25
N HIS A 441 10.10 -12.10 -8.55
CA HIS A 441 10.26 -10.68 -8.24
C HIS A 441 10.39 -9.90 -9.55
N LEU A 442 9.69 -8.77 -9.65
CA LEU A 442 9.76 -7.85 -10.77
C LEU A 442 10.24 -6.50 -10.26
N THR A 443 11.29 -5.98 -10.87
CA THR A 443 11.77 -4.62 -10.62
C THR A 443 10.73 -3.56 -11.01
N ARG A 444 10.95 -2.30 -10.59
CA ARG A 444 10.08 -1.17 -10.98
C ARG A 444 9.92 -1.10 -12.50
N GLY A 445 8.68 -1.15 -12.96
CA GLY A 445 8.33 -1.14 -14.39
C GLY A 445 8.53 -2.49 -15.10
N GLY A 446 8.92 -3.54 -14.37
CA GLY A 446 8.95 -4.93 -14.83
C GLY A 446 10.01 -5.27 -15.88
N ARG A 447 11.04 -4.43 -16.04
CA ARG A 447 12.13 -4.66 -17.01
C ARG A 447 13.02 -5.84 -16.66
N GLN A 448 13.15 -6.14 -15.38
CA GLN A 448 13.89 -7.31 -14.90
C GLN A 448 12.97 -8.18 -14.06
N VAL A 449 12.98 -9.48 -14.36
CA VAL A 449 12.28 -10.52 -13.60
C VAL A 449 13.31 -11.47 -13.01
N GLN A 450 13.18 -11.76 -11.73
CA GLN A 450 13.89 -12.83 -11.05
C GLN A 450 12.88 -13.92 -10.69
N LEU A 451 13.11 -15.13 -11.18
CA LEU A 451 12.33 -16.33 -10.89
C LEU A 451 13.05 -17.15 -9.82
N PHE A 452 12.31 -17.57 -8.80
CA PHE A 452 12.82 -18.43 -7.74
C PHE A 452 12.27 -19.83 -7.95
N SER A 453 12.84 -20.53 -8.93
CA SER A 453 12.37 -21.85 -9.30
C SER A 453 12.81 -22.91 -8.29
N ARG A 454 11.93 -23.87 -8.04
CA ARG A 454 12.27 -25.06 -7.24
C ARG A 454 13.33 -25.89 -7.98
N PRO A 455 14.23 -26.59 -7.26
CA PRO A 455 15.14 -27.53 -7.88
C PRO A 455 14.33 -28.60 -8.62
N ASN A 456 14.46 -28.68 -9.95
CA ASN A 456 13.84 -29.73 -10.73
C ASN A 456 14.79 -30.95 -10.78
N LEU A 457 14.28 -32.14 -10.44
CA LEU A 457 15.01 -33.41 -10.51
C LEU A 457 15.54 -33.75 -11.91
N THR A 458 14.96 -33.15 -12.96
CA THR A 458 15.31 -33.41 -14.37
C THR A 458 16.00 -32.23 -15.08
N GLY A 459 16.23 -31.11 -14.40
CA GLY A 459 16.70 -29.87 -15.02
C GLY A 459 18.18 -29.55 -14.74
N GLU A 460 18.85 -28.90 -15.69
CA GLU A 460 20.10 -28.19 -15.42
C GLU A 460 19.88 -27.15 -14.30
N PRO A 461 20.79 -27.02 -13.31
CA PRO A 461 20.70 -26.00 -12.27
C PRO A 461 20.43 -24.60 -12.85
N GLY A 462 19.48 -23.86 -12.27
CA GLY A 462 19.12 -22.51 -12.72
C GLY A 462 18.10 -22.43 -13.86
N THR A 463 17.63 -23.55 -14.42
CA THR A 463 16.54 -23.53 -15.41
C THR A 463 15.18 -23.39 -14.71
N PRO A 464 14.36 -22.36 -15.04
CA PRO A 464 13.07 -22.20 -14.40
C PRO A 464 12.09 -23.31 -14.72
N ASP A 465 11.27 -23.71 -13.74
CA ASP A 465 10.17 -24.65 -13.96
C ASP A 465 9.14 -24.02 -14.93
N PRO A 466 8.83 -24.66 -16.07
CA PRO A 466 7.81 -24.18 -16.99
C PRO A 466 6.44 -23.95 -16.33
N ALA A 467 6.09 -24.72 -15.29
CA ALA A 467 4.83 -24.54 -14.55
C ALA A 467 4.83 -23.23 -13.75
N ASP A 468 5.93 -22.91 -13.06
CA ASP A 468 6.08 -21.63 -12.34
C ASP A 468 6.08 -20.44 -13.31
N VAL A 469 6.73 -20.58 -14.48
CA VAL A 469 6.69 -19.56 -15.54
C VAL A 469 5.24 -19.36 -16.05
N ALA A 470 4.51 -20.45 -16.28
CA ALA A 470 3.12 -20.40 -16.71
C ALA A 470 2.22 -19.71 -15.68
N ALA A 471 2.40 -20.02 -14.40
CA ALA A 471 1.69 -19.39 -13.29
C ALA A 471 1.94 -17.87 -13.24
N VAL A 472 3.22 -17.46 -13.27
CA VAL A 472 3.62 -16.04 -13.24
C VAL A 472 3.07 -15.28 -14.43
N VAL A 473 3.29 -15.77 -15.65
CA VAL A 473 2.85 -15.10 -16.87
C VAL A 473 1.32 -15.10 -16.96
N GLY A 474 0.67 -16.21 -16.64
CA GLY A 474 -0.79 -16.34 -16.64
C GLY A 474 -1.44 -15.30 -15.73
N ARG A 475 -0.94 -15.15 -14.50
CA ARG A 475 -1.47 -14.17 -13.56
C ARG A 475 -1.23 -12.73 -13.99
N LEU A 476 -0.02 -12.40 -14.45
CA LEU A 476 0.28 -11.07 -14.98
C LEU A 476 -0.63 -10.71 -16.17
N ARG A 477 -0.93 -11.67 -17.06
CA ARG A 477 -1.84 -11.45 -18.18
C ARG A 477 -3.28 -11.18 -17.74
N SER A 478 -3.79 -11.93 -16.76
CA SER A 478 -5.12 -11.66 -16.17
C SER A 478 -5.18 -10.22 -15.66
N LEU A 479 -4.21 -9.78 -14.86
CA LEU A 479 -4.19 -8.41 -14.33
C LEU A 479 -4.09 -7.33 -15.42
N VAL A 480 -3.37 -7.58 -16.52
CA VAL A 480 -3.33 -6.64 -17.66
C VAL A 480 -4.66 -6.61 -18.42
N GLN A 481 -5.31 -7.75 -18.60
CA GLN A 481 -6.63 -7.85 -19.24
C GLN A 481 -7.71 -7.14 -18.43
N ASP A 482 -7.64 -7.27 -17.10
CA ASP A 482 -8.52 -6.60 -16.14
C ASP A 482 -8.19 -5.10 -15.97
N GLY A 483 -7.17 -4.61 -16.67
CA GLY A 483 -6.74 -3.21 -16.66
C GLY A 483 -6.09 -2.75 -15.36
N ARG A 484 -5.66 -3.70 -14.51
CA ARG A 484 -5.03 -3.46 -13.21
C ARG A 484 -3.54 -3.19 -13.32
N LEU A 485 -2.88 -3.82 -14.29
CA LEU A 485 -1.48 -3.57 -14.62
C LEU A 485 -1.33 -3.09 -16.06
N SER A 486 -0.32 -2.27 -16.30
CA SER A 486 0.17 -1.98 -17.65
C SER A 486 0.92 -3.20 -18.21
N PRO A 487 0.95 -3.39 -19.55
CA PRO A 487 1.78 -4.40 -20.19
C PRO A 487 3.22 -4.40 -19.67
N VAL A 488 3.70 -5.58 -19.28
CA VAL A 488 5.05 -5.75 -18.72
C VAL A 488 6.02 -6.11 -19.83
N ALA A 489 7.06 -5.32 -20.02
CA ALA A 489 8.14 -5.58 -20.97
C ALA A 489 9.41 -5.98 -20.22
N VAL A 490 9.73 -7.28 -20.27
CA VAL A 490 10.88 -7.89 -19.61
C VAL A 490 12.08 -7.90 -20.54
N GLU A 491 13.16 -7.27 -20.13
CA GLU A 491 14.46 -7.21 -20.82
C GLU A 491 15.43 -8.27 -20.30
N LYS A 492 15.35 -8.61 -19.00
CA LYS A 492 16.22 -9.60 -18.35
C LYS A 492 15.44 -10.59 -17.49
N VAL A 493 15.83 -11.87 -17.53
CA VAL A 493 15.34 -12.93 -16.66
C VAL A 493 16.52 -13.53 -15.90
N ASN A 494 16.48 -13.54 -14.57
CA ASN A 494 17.55 -14.01 -13.69
C ASN A 494 18.92 -13.38 -13.99
N GLY A 495 18.94 -12.11 -14.38
CA GLY A 495 20.16 -11.38 -14.77
C GLY A 495 20.62 -11.61 -16.21
N THR A 496 20.09 -12.63 -16.91
CA THR A 496 20.39 -12.93 -18.31
C THR A 496 19.51 -12.11 -19.26
N ASP A 497 20.09 -11.53 -20.31
CA ASP A 497 19.34 -10.84 -21.36
C ASP A 497 18.38 -11.81 -22.06
N VAL A 498 17.14 -11.37 -22.28
CA VAL A 498 16.08 -12.18 -22.89
C VAL A 498 16.48 -12.74 -24.27
N MET A 499 17.31 -12.02 -25.03
CA MET A 499 17.80 -12.46 -26.33
C MET A 499 18.80 -13.62 -26.23
N SER A 500 19.52 -13.70 -25.10
CA SER A 500 20.52 -14.72 -24.79
C SER A 500 19.96 -15.90 -24.02
N LEU A 501 18.66 -15.92 -23.70
CA LEU A 501 18.05 -17.03 -22.96
C LEU A 501 18.07 -18.34 -23.75
N PRO A 502 18.27 -19.49 -23.07
CA PRO A 502 18.18 -20.80 -23.69
C PRO A 502 16.84 -21.01 -24.43
N PRO A 503 16.81 -21.74 -25.57
CA PRO A 503 15.58 -21.98 -26.32
C PRO A 503 14.44 -22.58 -25.49
N ALA A 504 14.74 -23.47 -24.54
CA ALA A 504 13.75 -24.06 -23.65
C ALA A 504 13.07 -23.02 -22.74
N VAL A 505 13.84 -22.10 -22.16
CA VAL A 505 13.32 -21.01 -21.33
C VAL A 505 12.47 -20.07 -22.17
N ARG A 506 12.96 -19.65 -23.36
CA ARG A 506 12.16 -18.82 -24.27
C ARG A 506 10.84 -19.47 -24.65
N ARG A 507 10.85 -20.77 -24.93
CA ARG A 507 9.66 -21.56 -25.25
C ARG A 507 8.65 -21.54 -24.11
N ALA A 508 9.07 -21.81 -22.88
CA ALA A 508 8.19 -21.79 -21.70
C ALA A 508 7.46 -20.44 -21.54
N TRP A 509 8.19 -19.33 -21.68
CA TRP A 509 7.59 -17.99 -21.64
C TRP A 509 6.59 -17.74 -22.77
N THR A 510 6.91 -18.17 -24.00
CA THR A 510 6.01 -18.00 -25.15
C THR A 510 4.77 -18.88 -25.08
N GLU A 511 4.89 -20.12 -24.60
CA GLU A 511 3.77 -21.04 -24.41
C GLU A 511 2.84 -20.56 -23.28
N ALA A 512 3.39 -19.92 -22.24
CA ALA A 512 2.62 -19.22 -21.22
C ALA A 512 1.90 -17.95 -21.74
N GLY A 513 2.24 -17.51 -22.95
CA GLY A 513 1.57 -16.41 -23.66
C GLY A 513 2.30 -15.07 -23.62
N ALA A 514 3.56 -15.02 -23.19
CA ALA A 514 4.41 -13.86 -23.43
C ALA A 514 4.78 -13.77 -24.93
N ARG A 515 4.95 -12.56 -25.45
CA ARG A 515 5.36 -12.34 -26.84
C ARG A 515 6.81 -11.91 -26.90
N PHE A 516 7.61 -12.62 -27.67
CA PHE A 516 8.99 -12.24 -27.92
C PHE A 516 9.06 -11.07 -28.91
N THR A 517 9.77 -10.01 -28.55
CA THR A 517 9.99 -8.81 -29.39
C THR A 517 11.47 -8.45 -29.41
N PRO A 518 11.95 -7.64 -30.37
CA PRO A 518 13.34 -7.18 -30.37
C PRO A 518 13.75 -6.37 -29.13
N LYS A 519 12.79 -5.89 -28.34
CA LYS A 519 13.01 -5.16 -27.09
C LYS A 519 12.89 -6.03 -25.83
N GLY A 520 12.58 -7.32 -25.96
CA GLY A 520 12.38 -8.24 -24.84
C GLY A 520 11.07 -9.04 -24.91
N LEU A 521 10.74 -9.72 -23.82
CA LEU A 521 9.51 -10.49 -23.64
C LEU A 521 8.38 -9.58 -23.14
N VAL A 522 7.26 -9.54 -23.84
CA VAL A 522 6.14 -8.67 -23.49
C VAL A 522 4.94 -9.51 -23.04
N VAL A 523 4.48 -9.26 -21.82
CA VAL A 523 3.27 -9.84 -21.23
C VAL A 523 2.12 -8.83 -21.39
N ARG A 524 1.02 -9.26 -22.03
CA ARG A 524 -0.13 -8.42 -22.39
C ARG A 524 -1.46 -9.09 -22.10
#